data_AF-A0AAI9GHB1-F1
#
_entry.id   AF-A0AAI9GHB1-F1
#
_cell.length_a   1.000
_cell.length_b   1.000
_cell.length_c   1.000
_cell.angle_alpha   90.00
_cell.angle_beta   90.00
_cell.angle_gamma   90.00
#
_symmetry.space_group_name_H-M   'P 1'
#
loop_
_entity.id
_entity.type
_entity.pdbx_description
1 polymer ?
#
loop_
_entity_poly.entity_id
_entity_poly.type
_entity_poly.pdbx_seq_one_letter_code
_entity_poly.pdbx_strand_id
1 'polypeptide(L)' 'MKDNKLELFFSNPMEYENLTLEVQLNWERIVEINQEQGIDNLEVELFGSDVSRGFTAKMPLDDLISILIEARDTLKKQ' A
#
# COMPACT_ATOMS: atom_id res chain seq x y z
N MET A 1 -10.39 -4.72 -22.76
CA MET A 1 -9.59 -3.94 -21.80
C MET A 1 -9.15 -4.91 -20.73
N LYS A 2 -7.87 -4.92 -20.31
CA LYS A 2 -7.48 -5.70 -19.14
C LYS A 2 -8.19 -5.06 -17.94
N ASP A 3 -8.96 -5.83 -17.20
CA ASP A 3 -9.59 -5.33 -15.98
C ASP A 3 -8.49 -4.98 -14.98
N ASN A 4 -8.37 -3.70 -14.65
CA ASN A 4 -7.46 -3.18 -13.63
C ASN A 4 -7.98 -3.63 -12.25
N LYS A 5 -7.72 -4.89 -11.92
CA LYS A 5 -8.20 -5.53 -10.70
C LYS A 5 -7.18 -5.35 -9.58
N LEU A 6 -7.67 -4.87 -8.44
CA LEU A 6 -6.93 -4.85 -7.19
C LEU A 6 -7.18 -6.15 -6.44
N GLU A 7 -6.11 -6.77 -5.96
CA GLU A 7 -6.14 -8.06 -5.26
C GLU A 7 -5.26 -8.02 -4.01
N LEU A 8 -5.67 -8.74 -2.97
CA LEU A 8 -4.94 -8.87 -1.71
C LEU A 8 -4.24 -10.22 -1.64
N PHE A 9 -2.97 -10.20 -1.27
CA PHE A 9 -2.17 -11.41 -1.06
C PHE A 9 -1.48 -11.37 0.29
N PHE A 10 -1.37 -12.53 0.92
CA PHE A 10 -0.47 -12.69 2.05
C PHE A 10 0.93 -12.98 1.54
N SER A 11 1.92 -12.25 2.03
CA SER A 11 3.32 -12.50 1.73
C SER A 11 4.14 -12.57 3.02
N ASN A 12 5.31 -13.17 2.88
CA ASN A 12 6.32 -13.19 3.94
C ASN A 12 7.68 -12.86 3.30
N PRO A 13 7.91 -11.58 2.93
CA PRO A 13 9.17 -11.16 2.34
C PRO A 13 10.30 -11.42 3.33
N MET A 14 11.48 -11.74 2.83
CA MET A 14 12.66 -12.06 3.66
C MET A 14 13.09 -10.90 4.58
N GLU A 15 12.63 -9.68 4.26
CA GLU A 15 12.95 -8.43 4.96
C GLU A 15 12.06 -8.20 6.20
N TYR A 16 10.98 -8.97 6.38
CA TYR A 16 10.07 -8.87 7.52
C TYR A 16 10.06 -10.17 8.33
N GLU A 17 9.90 -10.05 9.64
CA GLU A 17 9.75 -11.21 10.53
C GLU A 17 8.30 -11.69 10.57
N ASN A 18 7.35 -10.78 10.31
CA ASN A 18 5.93 -11.04 10.36
C ASN A 18 5.27 -11.07 8.97
N LEU A 19 4.13 -11.75 8.91
CA LEU A 19 3.28 -11.81 7.72
C LEU A 19 2.87 -10.40 7.27
N THR A 20 3.01 -10.13 5.98
CA THR A 20 2.61 -8.87 5.34
C THR A 20 1.42 -9.09 4.40
N LEU A 21 0.65 -8.03 4.18
CA LEU A 21 -0.40 -8.00 3.17
C LEU A 21 0.05 -7.15 1.99
N GLU A 22 -0.06 -7.69 0.78
CA GLU A 22 0.23 -6.98 -0.45
C GLU A 22 -1.06 -6.59 -1.16
N VAL A 23 -1.10 -5.37 -1.70
CA VAL A 23 -2.07 -4.99 -2.72
C VAL A 23 -1.39 -5.06 -4.08
N GLN A 24 -1.95 -5.85 -4.98
CA GLN A 24 -1.47 -5.97 -6.34
C GLN A 24 -2.48 -5.40 -7.35
N LEU A 25 -1.98 -4.69 -8.34
CA LEU A 25 -2.72 -4.24 -9.52
C LEU A 25 -2.20 -5.00 -10.72
N ASN A 26 -3.05 -5.80 -11.37
CA ASN A 26 -2.64 -6.60 -12.55
C ASN A 26 -1.40 -7.48 -12.28
N TRP A 27 -1.31 -8.10 -11.10
CA TRP A 27 -0.18 -8.91 -10.65
C TRP A 27 1.12 -8.14 -10.37
N GLU A 28 1.07 -6.80 -10.38
CA GLU A 28 2.18 -5.96 -9.95
C GLU A 28 1.91 -5.46 -8.53
N ARG A 29 2.86 -5.69 -7.63
CA ARG A 29 2.83 -5.19 -6.25
C ARG A 29 2.93 -3.67 -6.25
N ILE A 30 1.91 -3.01 -5.72
CA ILE A 30 1.85 -1.55 -5.62
C ILE A 30 1.86 -1.05 -4.17
N VAL A 31 1.45 -1.90 -3.23
CA VAL A 31 1.42 -1.59 -1.80
C VAL A 31 1.80 -2.81 -0.98
N GLU A 32 2.58 -2.63 0.09
CA GLU A 32 2.75 -3.58 1.18
C GLU A 32 2.30 -2.99 2.50
N ILE A 33 1.65 -3.80 3.33
CA ILE A 33 1.23 -3.45 4.68
C ILE A 33 1.90 -4.45 5.61
N ASN A 34 2.73 -3.95 6.54
CA ASN A 34 3.43 -4.78 7.51
C ASN A 34 3.04 -4.41 8.95
N GLN A 35 3.25 -5.37 9.85
CA GLN A 35 2.84 -5.31 11.25
C GLN A 35 4.03 -5.32 12.21
N GLU A 36 5.23 -4.98 11.74
CA GLU A 36 6.47 -5.01 12.54
C GLU A 36 6.41 -4.08 13.75
N GLN A 37 5.68 -2.97 13.65
CA GLN A 37 5.47 -2.02 14.76
C GLN A 37 4.26 -2.38 15.64
N GLY A 38 3.69 -3.57 15.45
CA GLY A 38 2.48 -4.05 16.12
C GLY A 38 1.20 -3.67 15.37
N ILE A 39 0.10 -4.37 15.71
CA ILE A 39 -1.20 -4.23 15.03
C ILE A 39 -1.84 -2.85 15.17
N ASP A 40 -1.44 -2.08 16.19
CA ASP A 40 -1.93 -0.72 16.43
C ASP A 40 -1.12 0.34 15.66
N ASN A 41 0.02 -0.03 15.05
CA ASN A 41 0.90 0.87 14.32
C ASN A 41 1.28 0.29 12.95
N LEU A 42 0.30 -0.20 12.19
CA LEU A 42 0.55 -0.76 10.86
C LEU A 42 1.23 0.27 9.96
N GLU A 43 2.27 -0.16 9.26
CA GLU A 43 2.98 0.66 8.28
C GLU A 43 2.64 0.21 6.87
N VAL A 44 2.55 1.18 5.96
CA VAL A 44 2.32 0.96 4.55
C VAL A 44 3.53 1.42 3.74
N GLU A 45 3.91 0.61 2.76
CA GLU A 45 4.98 0.88 1.80
C GLU A 45 4.39 0.95 0.39
N LEU A 46 4.61 2.08 -0.28
CA LEU A 46 4.11 2.34 -1.63
C LEU A 46 5.24 2.17 -2.65
N PHE A 47 4.95 1.41 -3.70
CA PHE A 47 5.90 1.15 -4.77
C PHE A 47 5.55 2.01 -6.00
N GLY A 48 6.49 2.87 -6.39
CA GLY A 48 6.39 3.60 -7.66
C GLY A 48 6.61 2.67 -8.86
N SER A 49 5.92 2.95 -9.96
CA SER A 49 6.14 2.26 -11.25
C SER A 49 7.48 2.59 -11.90
N ASP A 50 8.12 3.69 -11.48
CA ASP A 50 9.44 4.09 -11.94
C ASP A 50 10.53 3.56 -10.99
N VAL A 51 10.95 2.32 -11.23
CA VAL A 51 12.03 1.64 -10.51
C VAL A 51 13.35 2.44 -10.59
N SER A 52 13.55 3.25 -11.63
CA SER A 52 14.77 4.05 -11.80
C SER A 52 14.89 5.20 -10.81
N ARG A 53 13.77 5.63 -10.22
CA ARG A 53 13.73 6.68 -9.18
C ARG A 53 13.78 6.12 -7.77
N GLY A 54 13.70 4.80 -7.59
CA GLY A 54 13.81 4.15 -6.28
C GLY A 54 12.82 4.68 -5.23
N PHE A 55 11.66 5.17 -5.66
CA PHE A 55 10.71 5.77 -4.74
C PHE A 55 9.95 4.68 -3.99
N THR A 56 10.44 4.40 -2.79
CA THR A 56 9.70 3.70 -1.75
C THR A 56 9.29 4.73 -0.71
N ALA A 57 7.98 4.92 -0.52
CA ALA A 57 7.47 5.76 0.55
C ALA A 57 6.85 4.88 1.64
N LYS A 58 7.27 5.12 2.88
CA LYS A 58 6.78 4.42 4.07
C LYS A 58 6.10 5.41 5.02
N MET A 59 4.93 5.06 5.52
CA MET A 59 4.13 5.90 6.43
C MET A 59 3.15 5.05 7.26
N PRO A 60 2.52 5.62 8.30
CA PRO A 60 1.41 4.95 8.98
C PRO A 60 0.24 4.68 8.04
N LEU A 61 -0.35 3.49 8.13
CA LEU A 61 -1.47 3.09 7.27
C LEU A 61 -2.68 4.02 7.46
N ASP A 62 -2.99 4.36 8.71
CA ASP A 62 -4.15 5.20 9.04
C ASP A 62 -4.03 6.61 8.48
N ASP A 63 -2.82 7.18 8.48
CA ASP A 63 -2.56 8.50 7.90
C ASP A 63 -2.84 8.49 6.39
N LEU A 64 -2.37 7.46 5.68
CA LEU A 64 -2.62 7.29 4.25
C LEU A 64 -4.12 7.12 3.95
N ILE A 65 -4.83 6.28 4.72
CA ILE A 65 -6.27 6.08 4.54
C ILE A 65 -7.02 7.39 4.76
N SER A 66 -6.69 8.13 5.82
CA SER A 66 -7.30 9.40 6.17
C SER A 66 -7.19 10.42 5.03
N ILE A 67 -5.98 10.66 4.51
CA ILE A 67 -5.77 11.65 3.44
C ILE A 67 -6.41 11.22 2.11
N LEU A 68 -6.47 9.92 1.80
CA LEU A 68 -7.15 9.43 0.59
C LEU A 68 -8.67 9.60 0.68
N ILE A 69 -9.25 9.40 1.85
CA ILE A 69 -10.67 9.68 2.11
C ILE A 69 -10.95 11.17 1.93
N GLU A 70 -10.14 12.04 2.54
CA GLU A 70 -10.27 13.48 2.42
C GLU A 70 -10.19 13.95 0.96
N ALA A 71 -9.21 13.44 0.21
CA ALA A 71 -9.04 13.76 -1.21
C ALA A 71 -10.27 13.35 -2.04
N ARG A 72 -10.79 12.13 -1.84
CA ARG A 72 -12.01 11.65 -2.52
C ARG A 72 -13.20 12.54 -2.22
N ASP A 73 -13.41 12.87 -0.96
CA ASP A 73 -14.58 13.64 -0.53
C ASP A 73 -14.49 15.10 -0.98
N THR A 74 -13.27 15.63 -1.10
CA THR A 74 -12.99 16.94 -1.70
C THR A 74 -13.39 16.97 -3.18
N LEU A 75 -12.99 15.95 -3.95
CA LEU A 75 -13.33 15.85 -5.38
C LEU A 75 -14.84 15.68 -5.62
N LYS A 76 -15.57 14.99 -4.73
CA LYS A 76 -17.02 14.80 -4.82
C LYS A 76 -17.84 16.06 -4.54
N LYS A 77 -17.24 17.08 -3.91
CA LYS A 77 -17.89 18.35 -3.56
C LYS A 77 -17.67 19.45 -4.62
N GLN A 78 -16.90 19.16 -5.67
CA GLN A 78 -16.79 19.98 -6.87
C GLN A 78 -18.01 19.75 -7.77
#